data_AF-A0A3D5JZ71-F1
#
_entry.id   AF-A0A3D5JZ71-F1
#
_cell.length_a   1.000
_cell.length_b   1.000
_cell.length_c   1.000
_cell.angle_alpha   90.00
_cell.angle_beta   90.00
_cell.angle_gamma   90.00
#
_symmetry.space_group_name_H-M   'P 1'
#
loop_
_entity.id
_entity.type
_entity.pdbx_description
1 polymer ?
#
loop_
_entity_poly.entity_id
_entity_poly.type
_entity_poly.pdbx_seq_one_letter_code
_entity_poly.pdbx_strand_id
1 'polypeptide(L)'
;MNKLRMTEPTRSLGEQLLVSTSIDRSLSELDAEAIGRLKGFKVFISSEYLKTLDQEYLVGSLRDLLLSNGMLVVDAAEEAQMIVEVRSGANSLDSSTATLGIAEDQALPNPVTGAAVALPEISFFKRENNFAVSKVALVAYQAKSREHIFSSGTLIGGAYDRHFQFLG
;
A
#
# COMPACT_ATOMS: atom_id res chain seq x y z
N MET A 1 -7.84 -20.89 -19.51
CA MET A 1 -8.00 -19.58 -20.19
C MET A 1 -6.72 -18.79 -19.96
N ASN A 2 -5.82 -18.76 -20.94
CA ASN A 2 -4.53 -18.06 -20.81
C ASN A 2 -4.76 -16.55 -20.74
N LYS A 3 -4.42 -15.92 -19.62
CA LYS A 3 -4.32 -14.46 -19.55
C LYS A 3 -3.06 -14.06 -20.30
N LEU A 4 -3.23 -13.75 -21.59
CA LEU A 4 -2.25 -13.03 -22.38
C LEU A 4 -1.97 -11.70 -21.67
N ARG A 5 -0.71 -11.49 -21.30
CA ARG A 5 -0.21 -10.23 -20.75
C ARG A 5 -0.26 -9.19 -21.88
N MET A 6 -1.43 -8.60 -22.11
CA MET A 6 -1.53 -7.37 -22.89
C MET A 6 -0.81 -6.31 -22.07
N THR A 7 0.12 -5.58 -22.68
CA THR A 7 0.99 -4.61 -22.02
C THR A 7 0.22 -3.71 -21.04
N GLU A 8 0.47 -3.92 -19.74
CA GLU A 8 -0.20 -3.28 -18.60
C GLU A 8 0.74 -2.29 -17.88
N PRO A 9 0.22 -1.33 -17.09
CA PRO A 9 1.03 -0.53 -16.16
C PRO A 9 1.96 -1.40 -15.29
N THR A 10 3.05 -0.82 -14.79
CA THR A 10 4.09 -1.52 -14.01
C THR A 10 3.55 -2.33 -12.81
N ARG A 11 2.37 -1.99 -12.30
CA ARG A 11 1.62 -2.71 -11.24
C ARG A 11 0.17 -2.98 -11.65
N SER A 12 -0.36 -4.13 -11.25
CA SER A 12 -1.75 -4.54 -11.50
C SER A 12 -2.76 -3.72 -10.67
N LEU A 13 -4.02 -3.68 -11.11
CA LEU A 13 -5.10 -2.99 -10.38
C LEU A 13 -5.25 -3.50 -8.94
N GLY A 14 -5.15 -4.82 -8.73
CA GLY A 14 -5.28 -5.42 -7.40
C GLY A 14 -4.20 -4.94 -6.43
N GLU A 15 -2.96 -4.85 -6.89
CA GLU A 15 -1.84 -4.34 -6.10
C GLU A 15 -2.02 -2.86 -5.74
N GLN A 16 -2.49 -2.05 -6.68
CA GLN A 16 -2.76 -0.63 -6.44
C GLN A 16 -3.87 -0.44 -5.39
N LEU A 17 -4.96 -1.21 -5.49
CA LEU A 17 -6.07 -1.17 -4.52
C LEU A 17 -5.66 -1.64 -3.13
N LEU A 18 -4.83 -2.68 -3.03
CA LEU A 18 -4.33 -3.15 -1.73
C LEU A 18 -3.48 -2.08 -1.05
N VAL A 19 -2.57 -1.43 -1.77
CA VAL A 19 -1.70 -0.41 -1.19
C VAL A 19 -2.47 0.85 -0.81
N SER A 20 -3.40 1.33 -1.66
CA SER A 20 -4.23 2.49 -1.30
C SER A 20 -5.09 2.18 -0.06
N THR A 21 -5.70 0.99 0.00
CA THR A 21 -6.49 0.57 1.16
C THR A 21 -5.64 0.46 2.43
N SER A 22 -4.40 -0.03 2.34
CA SER A 22 -3.52 -0.10 3.52
C SER A 22 -3.10 1.30 3.99
N ILE A 23 -2.91 2.26 3.07
CA ILE A 23 -2.66 3.66 3.39
C ILE A 23 -3.86 4.27 4.13
N ASP A 24 -5.07 4.14 3.59
CA ASP A 24 -6.28 4.72 4.20
C ASP A 24 -6.51 4.17 5.60
N ARG A 25 -6.35 2.85 5.78
CA ARG A 25 -6.43 2.21 7.09
C ARG A 25 -5.36 2.71 8.06
N SER A 26 -4.14 2.89 7.58
CA SER A 26 -3.05 3.43 8.41
C SER A 26 -3.39 4.84 8.90
N LEU A 27 -3.85 5.73 8.01
CA LEU A 27 -4.21 7.09 8.40
C LEU A 27 -5.44 7.15 9.33
N SER A 28 -6.35 6.17 9.24
CA SER A 28 -7.53 6.10 10.12
C SER A 28 -7.20 5.84 11.59
N GLU A 29 -6.00 5.32 11.89
CA GLU A 29 -5.50 5.12 13.25
C GLU A 29 -5.02 6.43 13.91
N LEU A 30 -5.00 7.56 13.17
CA LEU A 30 -4.58 8.83 13.72
C LEU A 30 -5.58 9.35 14.76
N ASP A 31 -5.07 9.69 15.94
CA ASP A 31 -5.87 10.25 17.03
C ASP A 31 -6.50 11.60 16.65
N ALA A 32 -7.84 11.62 16.64
CA ALA A 32 -8.67 12.78 16.34
C ALA A 32 -8.47 13.96 17.31
N GLU A 33 -8.13 13.71 18.57
CA GLU A 33 -7.84 14.76 19.53
C GLU A 33 -6.47 15.40 19.24
N ALA A 34 -5.46 14.56 18.96
CA ALA A 34 -4.11 15.01 18.64
C ALA A 34 -4.08 15.88 17.37
N ILE A 35 -4.73 15.42 16.29
CA ILE A 35 -4.84 16.17 15.03
C ILE A 35 -5.67 17.45 15.21
N GLY A 36 -6.67 17.44 16.09
CA GLY A 36 -7.51 18.60 16.41
C GLY A 36 -6.74 19.80 16.97
N ARG A 37 -5.55 19.58 17.54
CA ARG A 37 -4.65 20.65 18.02
C ARG A 37 -4.13 21.56 16.89
N LEU A 38 -4.25 21.13 15.63
CA LEU A 38 -3.84 21.92 14.47
C LEU A 38 -4.98 22.73 13.84
N LYS A 39 -6.23 22.55 14.29
CA LYS A 39 -7.41 23.14 13.67
C LYS A 39 -7.30 24.68 13.57
N GLY A 40 -7.62 25.21 12.38
CA GLY A 40 -7.55 26.65 12.08
C GLY A 40 -6.17 27.20 11.76
N PHE A 41 -5.09 26.42 11.95
CA PHE A 41 -3.75 26.84 11.57
C PHE A 41 -3.44 26.53 10.10
N LYS A 42 -2.55 27.35 9.51
CA LYS A 42 -1.91 27.02 8.24
C LYS A 42 -0.91 25.89 8.42
N VAL A 43 -1.13 24.77 7.73
CA VAL A 43 -0.31 23.56 7.86
C VAL A 43 0.39 23.26 6.55
N PHE A 44 1.69 23.05 6.58
CA PHE A 44 2.45 22.48 5.47
C PHE A 44 2.74 21.00 5.75
N ILE A 45 2.53 20.15 4.75
CA ILE A 45 2.87 18.72 4.82
C ILE A 45 4.27 18.53 4.25
N SER A 46 5.22 18.15 5.10
CA SER A 46 6.56 17.78 4.65
C SER A 46 6.64 16.30 4.34
N SER A 47 6.95 15.99 3.08
CA SER A 47 7.16 14.64 2.56
C SER A 47 8.63 14.23 2.50
N GLU A 48 9.55 15.00 3.13
CA GLU A 48 11.00 14.78 3.06
C GLU A 48 11.42 13.35 3.45
N TYR A 49 10.70 12.74 4.40
CA TYR A 49 10.99 11.41 4.92
C TYR A 49 10.06 10.32 4.36
N LEU A 50 9.32 10.61 3.30
CA LEU A 50 8.59 9.60 2.54
C LEU A 50 9.53 8.92 1.54
N LYS A 51 9.65 7.60 1.67
CA LYS A 51 10.40 6.74 0.75
C LYS A 51 9.50 5.57 0.36
N THR A 52 8.40 5.89 -0.32
CA THR A 52 7.39 4.92 -0.76
C THR A 52 7.02 5.16 -2.22
N LEU A 53 6.71 4.08 -2.93
CA LEU A 53 6.29 4.15 -4.34
C LEU A 53 4.95 4.89 -4.52
N ASP A 54 4.10 4.94 -3.49
CA ASP A 54 2.75 5.53 -3.56
C ASP A 54 2.65 6.79 -2.68
N GLN A 55 3.72 7.58 -2.63
CA GLN A 55 3.82 8.77 -1.79
C GLN A 55 2.76 9.82 -2.14
N GLU A 56 2.41 9.94 -3.42
CA GLU A 56 1.46 10.94 -3.92
C GLU A 56 0.07 10.67 -3.38
N TYR A 57 -0.36 9.41 -3.38
CA TYR A 57 -1.62 9.01 -2.77
C TYR A 57 -1.59 9.21 -1.25
N LEU A 58 -0.52 8.81 -0.56
CA LEU A 58 -0.39 9.04 0.88
C LEU A 58 -0.47 10.53 1.27
N VAL A 59 0.24 11.40 0.55
CA VAL A 59 0.22 12.85 0.79
C VAL A 59 -1.16 13.42 0.45
N GLY A 60 -1.80 12.95 -0.61
CA GLY A 60 -3.16 13.32 -0.99
C GLY A 60 -4.19 12.95 0.08
N SER A 61 -4.19 11.69 0.55
CA SER A 61 -5.09 11.22 1.62
C SER A 61 -4.83 11.95 2.93
N LEU A 62 -3.57 12.23 3.28
CA LEU A 62 -3.25 13.03 4.47
C LEU A 62 -3.75 14.47 4.32
N ARG A 63 -3.60 15.08 3.14
CA ARG A 63 -4.11 16.43 2.86
C ARG A 63 -5.63 16.49 3.02
N ASP A 64 -6.35 15.53 2.45
CA ASP A 64 -7.80 15.42 2.59
C ASP A 64 -8.23 15.27 4.06
N LEU A 65 -7.54 14.40 4.80
CA LEU A 65 -7.76 14.21 6.24
C LEU A 65 -7.55 15.52 7.03
N LEU A 66 -6.46 16.25 6.78
CA LEU A 66 -6.18 17.50 7.48
C LEU A 66 -7.21 18.59 7.14
N LEU A 67 -7.57 18.75 5.86
CA LEU A 67 -8.59 19.70 5.41
C LEU A 67 -9.95 19.40 6.03
N SER A 68 -10.34 18.12 6.03
CA SER A 68 -11.61 17.65 6.61
C SER A 68 -11.70 17.88 8.12
N ASN A 69 -10.56 17.96 8.81
CA ASN A 69 -10.48 18.29 10.24
C ASN A 69 -10.35 19.81 10.53
N GLY A 70 -10.37 20.66 9.49
CA GLY A 70 -10.41 22.12 9.61
C GLY A 70 -9.05 22.81 9.64
N MET A 71 -8.00 22.15 9.14
CA MET A 71 -6.69 22.77 8.92
C MET A 71 -6.65 23.47 7.56
N LEU A 72 -5.84 24.53 7.46
CA LEU A 72 -5.62 25.25 6.21
C LEU A 72 -4.34 24.73 5.57
N VAL A 73 -4.43 23.69 4.74
CA VAL A 73 -3.24 23.11 4.11
C VAL A 73 -2.68 24.04 3.03
N VAL A 74 -1.42 24.45 3.19
CA VAL A 74 -0.70 25.33 2.27
C VAL A 74 0.33 24.56 1.45
N ASP A 75 0.73 25.10 0.30
CA ASP A 75 1.65 24.45 -0.63
C ASP A 75 3.13 24.81 -0.40
N ALA A 76 3.39 25.85 0.38
CA ALA A 76 4.73 26.35 0.69
C ALA A 76 4.98 26.38 2.21
N ALA A 77 6.17 25.93 2.64
CA ALA A 77 6.54 25.88 4.06
C ALA A 77 6.63 27.27 4.69
N GLU A 78 6.94 28.29 3.89
CA GLU A 78 7.07 29.69 4.30
C GLU A 78 5.73 30.31 4.71
N GLU A 79 4.62 29.78 4.19
CA GLU A 79 3.26 30.24 4.50
C GLU A 79 2.67 29.55 5.74
N ALA A 80 3.36 28.52 6.25
CA ALA A 80 2.85 27.64 7.28
C ALA A 80 3.06 28.21 8.69
N GLN A 81 2.08 27.97 9.56
CA GLN A 81 2.23 28.15 11.00
C GLN A 81 2.69 26.85 11.66
N MET A 82 2.27 25.72 11.11
CA MET A 82 2.60 24.37 11.58
C MET A 82 3.20 23.56 10.44
N ILE A 83 4.16 22.71 10.77
CA ILE A 83 4.69 21.71 9.85
C ILE A 83 4.24 20.34 10.36
N VAL A 84 3.64 19.54 9.47
CA VAL A 84 3.37 18.13 9.69
C VAL A 84 4.34 17.34 8.83
N GLU A 85 5.33 16.73 9.47
CA GLU A 85 6.25 15.81 8.80
C GLU A 85 5.66 14.41 8.82
N VAL A 86 5.61 13.79 7.65
CA VAL A 86 5.21 12.39 7.51
C VAL A 86 6.41 11.55 7.10
N ARG A 87 6.58 10.40 7.75
CA ARG A 87 7.64 9.42 7.43
C ARG A 87 7.04 8.05 7.18
N SER A 88 7.63 7.32 6.24
CA SER A 88 7.26 5.93 5.94
C SER A 88 8.26 4.95 6.57
N GLY A 89 7.77 3.98 7.33
CA GLY A 89 8.57 2.89 7.91
C GLY A 89 8.59 1.63 7.05
N ALA A 90 7.51 1.36 6.32
CA ALA A 90 7.38 0.30 5.32
C ALA A 90 6.05 0.50 4.57
N ASN A 91 6.08 0.51 3.24
CA ASN A 91 4.90 0.40 2.38
C ASN A 91 5.22 -0.73 1.40
N SER A 92 4.97 -1.98 1.82
CA SER A 92 5.38 -3.18 1.09
C SER A 92 4.18 -4.03 0.74
N LEU A 93 4.26 -4.66 -0.43
CA LEU A 93 3.32 -5.65 -0.92
C LEU A 93 4.05 -6.99 -0.94
N ASP A 94 3.46 -8.00 -0.30
CA ASP A 94 3.96 -9.37 -0.34
C ASP A 94 2.88 -10.25 -0.99
N SER A 95 3.29 -11.06 -1.95
CA SER A 95 2.43 -12.04 -2.63
C SER A 95 2.93 -13.45 -2.35
N SER A 96 1.99 -14.36 -2.11
CA SER A 96 2.27 -15.78 -1.90
C SER A 96 1.31 -16.62 -2.72
N THR A 97 1.88 -17.39 -3.65
CA THR A 97 1.14 -18.29 -4.54
C THR A 97 1.46 -19.73 -4.15
N ALA A 98 0.42 -20.51 -3.87
CA ALA A 98 0.52 -21.95 -3.63
C ALA A 98 -0.34 -22.67 -4.68
N THR A 99 0.32 -23.49 -5.51
CA THR A 99 -0.33 -24.29 -6.55
C THR A 99 -0.18 -25.77 -6.20
N LEU A 100 -1.28 -26.51 -6.16
CA LEU A 100 -1.31 -27.97 -6.07
C LEU A 100 -1.80 -28.51 -7.42
N GLY A 101 -0.88 -29.06 -8.22
CA GLY A 101 -1.14 -29.48 -9.59
C GLY A 101 0.07 -30.20 -10.21
N ILE A 102 -0.05 -30.59 -11.48
CA ILE A 102 1.08 -31.09 -12.28
C ILE A 102 1.80 -29.87 -12.87
N ALA A 103 3.05 -29.65 -12.47
CA ALA A 103 3.86 -28.54 -12.97
C ALA A 103 4.33 -28.76 -14.42
N GLU A 104 4.51 -27.68 -15.19
CA GLU A 104 4.93 -27.68 -16.61
C GLU A 104 6.21 -28.50 -16.90
N ASP A 105 7.08 -28.73 -15.91
CA ASP A 105 8.38 -29.40 -16.11
C ASP A 105 8.33 -30.93 -16.06
N GLN A 106 7.20 -31.52 -15.65
CA GLN A 106 7.07 -32.97 -15.48
C GLN A 106 6.67 -33.61 -16.81
N ALA A 107 7.60 -33.68 -17.75
CA ALA A 107 7.40 -34.47 -18.96
C ALA A 107 7.35 -35.96 -18.59
N LEU A 108 6.18 -36.59 -18.72
CA LEU A 108 6.08 -38.04 -18.57
C LEU A 108 6.55 -38.72 -19.86
N PRO A 109 7.34 -39.80 -19.78
CA PRO A 109 7.74 -40.56 -20.96
C PRO A 109 6.52 -41.24 -21.57
N ASN A 110 6.33 -41.09 -22.88
CA ASN A 110 5.30 -41.79 -23.63
C ASN A 110 5.45 -43.31 -23.43
N PRO A 111 4.44 -44.03 -22.93
CA PRO A 111 4.55 -45.47 -22.67
C PRO A 111 4.72 -46.32 -23.93
N VAL A 112 4.49 -45.76 -25.12
CA VAL A 112 4.64 -46.44 -26.41
C VAL A 112 5.96 -46.10 -27.11
N THR A 113 6.45 -44.87 -26.98
CA THR A 113 7.62 -44.40 -27.76
C THR A 113 8.80 -43.91 -26.92
N GLY A 114 8.65 -43.80 -25.59
CA GLY A 114 9.67 -43.27 -24.67
C GLY A 114 9.97 -41.78 -24.82
N ALA A 115 9.39 -41.10 -25.82
CA ALA A 115 9.57 -39.68 -26.04
C ALA A 115 8.87 -38.85 -24.95
N ALA A 116 9.48 -37.73 -24.57
CA ALA A 116 8.89 -36.78 -23.63
C ALA A 116 7.57 -36.21 -24.18
N VAL A 117 6.48 -36.34 -23.43
CA VAL A 117 5.20 -35.69 -23.75
C VAL A 117 5.01 -34.53 -22.79
N ALA A 118 4.82 -33.32 -23.33
CA ALA A 118 4.42 -32.18 -22.53
C ALA A 118 3.00 -32.41 -22.00
N LEU A 119 2.85 -32.49 -20.68
CA LEU A 119 1.53 -32.54 -20.06
C LEU A 119 0.91 -31.13 -20.09
N PRO A 120 -0.39 -30.99 -20.41
CA PRO A 120 -1.08 -29.73 -20.18
C PRO A 120 -1.03 -29.42 -18.68
N GLU A 121 -0.80 -28.15 -18.32
CA GLU A 121 -0.84 -27.72 -16.92
C GLU A 121 -2.26 -27.94 -16.36
N ILE A 122 -2.37 -28.83 -15.36
CA ILE A 122 -3.63 -29.06 -14.64
C ILE A 122 -3.41 -28.61 -13.19
N SER A 123 -3.95 -27.44 -12.88
CA SER A 123 -4.03 -26.91 -11.51
C SER A 123 -5.32 -27.42 -10.86
N PHE A 124 -5.22 -28.41 -9.95
CA PHE A 124 -6.39 -28.91 -9.20
C PHE A 124 -6.83 -27.92 -8.12
N PHE A 125 -5.87 -27.23 -7.51
CA PHE A 125 -6.11 -26.20 -6.53
C PHE A 125 -5.03 -25.12 -6.66
N LYS A 126 -5.45 -23.87 -6.86
CA LYS A 126 -4.54 -22.72 -6.84
C LYS A 126 -5.03 -21.71 -5.82
N ARG A 127 -4.12 -21.31 -4.93
CA ARG A 127 -4.35 -20.29 -3.91
C ARG A 127 -3.36 -19.15 -4.11
N GLU A 128 -3.87 -17.96 -4.36
CA GLU A 128 -3.08 -16.72 -4.41
C GLU A 128 -3.49 -15.86 -3.20
N ASN A 129 -2.51 -15.45 -2.40
CA ASN A 129 -2.71 -14.47 -1.33
C ASN A 129 -1.84 -13.25 -1.64
N ASN A 130 -2.46 -12.09 -1.78
CA ASN A 130 -1.78 -10.81 -1.89
C ASN A 130 -2.07 -10.01 -0.62
N PHE A 131 -1.06 -9.39 -0.02
CA PHE A 131 -1.29 -8.49 1.10
C PHE A 131 -0.38 -7.25 1.03
N ALA A 132 -0.92 -6.11 1.43
CA ALA A 132 -0.19 -4.85 1.53
C ALA A 132 -0.21 -4.35 2.97
N VAL A 133 0.91 -3.80 3.43
CA VAL A 133 1.01 -3.15 4.75
C VAL A 133 1.61 -1.77 4.57
N SER A 134 0.98 -0.78 5.18
CA SER A 134 1.44 0.60 5.24
C SER A 134 1.71 1.02 6.67
N LYS A 135 2.96 1.39 6.93
CA LYS A 135 3.45 1.86 8.22
C LYS A 135 3.92 3.30 8.07
N VAL A 136 3.17 4.23 8.64
CA VAL A 136 3.49 5.67 8.60
C VAL A 136 3.56 6.24 10.02
N ALA A 137 4.23 7.36 10.17
CA ALA A 137 4.25 8.12 11.42
C ALA A 137 4.31 9.61 11.11
N LEU A 138 3.68 10.39 11.97
CA LEU A 138 3.54 11.84 11.83
C LEU A 138 4.13 12.53 13.05
N VAL A 139 4.77 13.67 12.82
CA VAL A 139 5.10 14.65 13.87
C VAL A 139 4.63 16.02 13.42
N ALA A 140 3.99 16.75 14.33
CA ALA A 140 3.56 18.12 14.12
C ALA A 140 4.31 19.06 15.04
N TYR A 141 4.79 20.18 14.51
CA TYR A 141 5.48 21.21 15.27
C TYR A 141 5.28 22.60 14.68
N GLN A 142 5.49 23.65 15.48
CA GLN A 142 5.40 25.03 15.01
C GLN A 142 6.54 25.37 14.03
N ALA A 143 6.20 25.98 12.89
CA ALA A 143 7.16 26.27 11.82
C ALA A 143 8.31 27.20 12.29
N LYS A 144 8.00 28.21 13.11
CA LYS A 144 8.99 29.20 13.59
C LYS A 144 9.81 28.74 14.78
N SER A 145 9.14 28.29 15.85
CA SER A 145 9.80 27.94 17.12
C SER A 145 10.32 26.50 17.15
N ARG A 146 9.87 25.65 16.22
CA ARG A 146 10.11 24.19 16.22
C ARG A 146 9.55 23.50 17.46
N GLU A 147 8.63 24.15 18.17
CA GLU A 147 7.95 23.57 19.34
C GLU A 147 7.07 22.41 18.91
N HIS A 148 7.24 21.27 19.59
CA HIS A 148 6.47 20.05 19.36
C HIS A 148 5.00 20.23 19.76
N ILE A 149 4.09 19.72 18.93
CA ILE A 149 2.64 19.77 19.18
C ILE A 149 2.10 18.37 19.45
N PHE A 150 2.39 17.41 18.56
CA PHE A 150 2.09 16.01 18.80
C PHE A 150 2.95 15.09 17.93
N SER A 151 3.03 13.82 18.33
CA SER A 151 3.55 12.73 17.51
C SER A 151 2.52 11.62 17.49
N SER A 152 2.20 11.08 16.31
CA SER A 152 1.18 10.02 16.19
C SER A 152 1.63 8.65 16.70
N GLY A 153 2.93 8.49 16.98
CA GLY A 153 3.52 7.15 17.07
C GLY A 153 3.47 6.45 15.71
N THR A 154 3.45 5.12 15.73
CA THR A 154 3.35 4.33 14.50
C THR A 154 1.88 4.08 14.16
N LEU A 155 1.49 4.44 12.95
CA LEU A 155 0.22 4.08 12.34
C LEU A 155 0.43 2.90 11.39
N ILE A 156 -0.41 1.87 11.49
CA ILE A 156 -0.27 0.64 10.68
C ILE A 156 -1.63 0.28 10.08
N GLY A 157 -1.66 0.14 8.75
CA GLY A 157 -2.81 -0.38 8.02
C GLY A 157 -2.42 -1.59 7.18
N GLY A 158 -3.25 -2.62 7.17
CA GLY A 158 -3.07 -3.82 6.35
C GLY A 158 -4.24 -4.05 5.41
N ALA A 159 -4.00 -4.56 4.21
CA ALA A 159 -5.00 -4.97 3.24
C ALA A 159 -4.67 -6.35 2.69
N TYR A 160 -5.70 -7.17 2.43
CA TYR A 160 -5.56 -8.56 2.03
C TYR A 160 -6.51 -8.88 0.89
N ASP A 161 -6.02 -9.59 -0.11
CA ASP A 161 -6.81 -10.18 -1.18
C ASP A 161 -6.46 -11.67 -1.28
N ARG A 162 -7.49 -12.51 -1.37
CA ARG A 162 -7.35 -13.97 -1.34
C ARG A 162 -8.19 -14.58 -2.45
N HIS A 163 -7.50 -15.19 -3.41
CA HIS A 163 -8.13 -15.91 -4.50
C HIS A 163 -7.94 -17.40 -4.32
N PHE A 164 -9.07 -18.11 -4.44
CA PHE A 164 -9.11 -19.56 -4.54
C PHE A 164 -9.65 -19.92 -5.92
N GLN A 165 -8.88 -20.69 -6.68
CA GLN A 165 -9.37 -21.35 -7.88
C GLN A 165 -9.44 -22.84 -7.62
N PHE A 166 -10.67 -23.34 -7.68
CA PHE A 166 -10.99 -24.76 -7.77
C PHE A 166 -11.42 -25.02 -9.21
N LEU A 167 -10.83 -26.01 -9.86
CA LEU A 167 -11.35 -26.48 -11.13
C LEU A 167 -12.54 -27.41 -10.88
N GLY A 168 -13.64 -27.10 -11.55
CA GLY A 168 -14.65 -28.05 -12.00
C GLY A 168 -14.59 -28.11 -13.52
#